data_AF-A0A2V7FNA4-F1
#
_entry.id   AF-A0A2V7FNA4-F1
#
_cell.length_a   1.000
_cell.length_b   1.000
_cell.length_c   1.000
_cell.angle_alpha   90.00
_cell.angle_beta   90.00
_cell.angle_gamma   90.00
#
_symmetry.space_group_name_H-M   'P 1'
#
loop_
_entity.id
_entity.type
_entity.pdbx_description
1 polymer ?
#
loop_
_entity_poly.entity_id
_entity_poly.type
_entity_poly.pdbx_seq_one_letter_code
_entity_poly.pdbx_strand_id
1 'polypeptide(L)'
;MSLEHAVRRLTFDSAAAFGIYDRGLLQPGMAADLVIFDPDTVQPGKQDTVHDFPNDGWRIRELAEGIHYTVVNGDVLLEKGAHTGN
;
A
#
# COMPACT_ATOMS: atom_id res chain seq x y z
N MET A 1 -13.17 -14.93 0.85
CA MET A 1 -12.50 -14.44 -0.37
C MET A 1 -11.08 -14.99 -0.35
N SER A 2 -10.51 -15.45 -1.47
CA SER A 2 -9.11 -15.87 -1.48
C SER A 2 -8.17 -14.67 -1.48
N LEU A 3 -6.92 -14.85 -1.08
CA LEU A 3 -5.92 -13.79 -1.06
C LEU A 3 -5.70 -13.21 -2.46
N GLU A 4 -5.60 -14.07 -3.47
CA GLU A 4 -5.37 -13.69 -4.87
C GLU A 4 -6.54 -12.85 -5.42
N HIS A 5 -7.77 -13.20 -5.04
CA HIS A 5 -8.95 -12.43 -5.41
C HIS A 5 -8.97 -11.06 -4.72
N ALA A 6 -8.55 -10.98 -3.44
CA ALA A 6 -8.42 -9.71 -2.74
C ALA A 6 -7.34 -8.82 -3.38
N VAL A 7 -6.17 -9.38 -3.68
CA VAL A 7 -5.08 -8.69 -4.38
C VAL A 7 -5.58 -8.15 -5.73
N ARG A 8 -6.21 -8.99 -6.55
CA ARG A 8 -6.74 -8.58 -7.87
C ARG A 8 -7.71 -7.40 -7.77
N ARG A 9 -8.62 -7.41 -6.78
CA ARG A 9 -9.58 -6.31 -6.58
C ARG A 9 -8.90 -4.99 -6.26
N LEU A 10 -7.81 -5.02 -5.49
CA LEU A 10 -7.06 -3.84 -5.07
C LEU A 10 -6.02 -3.38 -6.11
N THR A 11 -5.64 -4.23 -7.07
CA THR A 11 -4.64 -3.91 -8.08
C THR A 11 -5.26 -3.84 -9.48
N PHE A 12 -5.35 -4.97 -10.18
CA PHE A 12 -5.75 -5.03 -11.59
C PHE A 12 -7.15 -4.51 -11.85
N ASP A 13 -8.16 -4.92 -11.06
CA ASP A 13 -9.54 -4.49 -11.30
C ASP A 13 -9.68 -2.97 -11.11
N SER A 14 -8.96 -2.40 -10.14
CA SER A 14 -8.90 -0.95 -9.91
C SER A 14 -8.19 -0.24 -11.07
N ALA A 15 -7.00 -0.68 -11.47
CA ALA A 15 -6.25 -0.09 -12.58
C ALA A 15 -7.05 -0.14 -13.90
N ALA A 16 -7.71 -1.27 -14.19
CA ALA A 16 -8.56 -1.44 -15.36
C ALA A 16 -9.78 -0.49 -15.34
N ALA A 17 -10.44 -0.34 -14.18
CA ALA A 17 -11.57 0.56 -14.03
C ALA A 17 -11.22 2.03 -14.29
N PHE A 18 -9.99 2.45 -13.97
CA PHE A 18 -9.50 3.82 -14.19
C PHE A 18 -8.73 4.00 -15.50
N GLY A 19 -8.56 2.97 -16.33
CA GLY A 19 -7.82 3.06 -17.59
C GLY A 19 -6.31 3.23 -17.42
N ILE A 20 -5.75 2.71 -16.33
CA ILE A 20 -4.31 2.72 -16.04
C ILE A 20 -3.70 1.42 -16.55
N TYR A 21 -3.22 1.42 -17.79
CA TYR A 21 -2.86 0.19 -18.51
C TYR A 21 -1.45 -0.32 -18.23
N ASP A 22 -0.57 0.48 -17.63
CA ASP A 22 0.82 0.16 -17.31
C ASP A 22 1.03 -0.22 -15.83
N ARG A 23 -0.06 -0.42 -15.07
CA ARG A 23 -0.05 -0.73 -13.62
C ARG A 23 -1.04 -1.84 -13.24
N GLY A 24 -0.91 -2.34 -12.00
CA GLY A 24 -1.86 -3.27 -11.39
C GLY A 24 -1.61 -4.76 -11.66
N LEU A 25 -0.56 -5.10 -12.43
CA LEU A 25 -0.09 -6.48 -12.63
C LEU A 25 1.44 -6.52 -12.49
N LEU A 26 1.96 -7.68 -12.08
CA LEU A 26 3.40 -7.96 -12.07
C LEU A 26 3.79 -8.64 -13.38
N GLN A 27 4.15 -7.84 -14.38
CA GLN A 27 4.58 -8.32 -15.70
C GLN A 27 5.72 -7.45 -16.26
N PRO A 28 6.59 -8.00 -17.13
CA PRO A 28 7.62 -7.21 -17.80
C PRO A 28 7.02 -6.01 -18.56
N GLY A 29 7.67 -4.84 -18.45
CA GLY A 29 7.26 -3.61 -19.14
C GLY A 29 6.23 -2.76 -18.40
N MET A 30 5.73 -3.21 -17.24
CA MET A 30 4.85 -2.43 -16.38
C MET A 30 5.64 -1.62 -15.35
N ALA A 31 5.03 -0.58 -14.80
CA ALA A 31 5.64 0.16 -13.69
C ALA A 31 5.86 -0.77 -12.50
N ALA A 32 7.03 -0.64 -11.85
CA ALA A 32 7.40 -1.45 -10.69
C ALA A 32 6.76 -0.89 -9.40
N ASP A 33 5.43 -0.88 -9.37
CA ASP A 33 4.65 -0.56 -8.17
C ASP A 33 4.31 -1.85 -7.43
N LEU A 34 5.00 -2.10 -6.32
CA LEU A 34 4.97 -3.39 -5.63
C LEU A 34 4.74 -3.21 -4.14
N VAL A 35 4.05 -4.18 -3.55
CA VAL A 35 3.93 -4.31 -2.09
C VAL A 35 4.42 -5.70 -1.73
N ILE A 36 5.38 -5.77 -0.80
CA ILE A 36 5.86 -7.01 -0.21
C ILE A 36 5.28 -7.08 1.18
N PHE A 37 4.45 -8.08 1.45
CA PHE A 37 3.77 -8.27 2.72
C PHE A 37 3.75 -9.75 3.12
N ASP A 38 3.61 -9.98 4.42
CA ASP A 38 3.39 -11.31 4.98
C ASP A 38 1.88 -11.58 5.06
N PRO A 39 1.36 -12.58 4.33
CA PRO A 39 -0.08 -12.87 4.29
C PRO A 39 -0.65 -13.32 5.64
N ASP A 40 0.18 -13.82 6.55
CA ASP A 40 -0.28 -14.30 7.87
C ASP A 40 -0.36 -13.17 8.90
N THR A 41 0.32 -12.03 8.66
CA THR A 41 0.41 -10.91 9.61
C THR A 41 -0.11 -9.58 9.09
N VAL A 42 -0.51 -9.49 7.81
CA VAL A 42 -1.06 -8.26 7.24
C VAL A 42 -2.40 -7.89 7.84
N GLN A 43 -2.45 -6.75 8.53
CA GLN A 43 -3.66 -6.27 9.21
C GLN A 43 -3.60 -4.76 9.50
N PRO A 44 -4.73 -4.11 9.80
CA PRO A 44 -4.72 -2.79 10.45
C PRO A 44 -4.03 -2.90 11.80
N GLY A 45 -3.09 -1.99 12.06
CA GLY A 45 -2.44 -1.84 13.35
C GLY A 45 -3.33 -1.12 14.36
N LYS A 46 -2.75 -0.78 15.51
CA LYS A 46 -3.48 -0.12 16.58
C LYS A 46 -4.03 1.25 16.15
N GLN A 47 -5.28 1.49 16.53
CA GLN A 47 -5.94 2.77 16.38
C GLN A 47 -5.37 3.82 17.36
N ASP A 48 -4.85 4.92 16.83
CA ASP A 48 -4.33 6.05 17.58
C ASP A 48 -5.09 7.34 17.24
N THR A 49 -5.34 8.21 18.23
CA THR A 49 -5.79 9.58 17.98
C THR A 49 -4.57 10.49 17.92
N VAL A 50 -4.39 11.20 16.81
CA VAL A 50 -3.26 12.10 16.59
C VAL A 50 -3.75 13.50 16.27
N HIS A 51 -2.98 14.50 16.72
CA HIS A 51 -3.25 15.93 16.54
C HIS A 51 -2.23 16.53 15.58
N ASP A 52 -2.20 16.04 14.34
CA ASP A 52 -1.18 16.36 13.34
C ASP A 52 -1.73 17.16 12.14
N PHE A 53 -2.96 17.69 12.25
CA PHE A 53 -3.53 18.61 11.26
C PHE A 53 -3.33 20.09 11.62
N PRO A 54 -3.45 21.01 10.65
CA PRO A 54 -3.42 22.45 10.92
C PRO A 54 -4.42 22.86 12.01
N ASN A 55 -4.05 23.86 12.81
CA ASN A 55 -4.82 24.35 13.97
C ASN A 55 -5.15 23.26 15.02
N ASP A 56 -4.23 22.32 15.25
CA ASP A 56 -4.38 21.23 16.23
C ASP A 56 -5.58 20.31 15.96
N GLY A 57 -5.96 20.21 14.69
CA GLY A 57 -7.00 19.28 14.25
C GLY A 57 -6.60 17.83 14.55
N TRP A 58 -7.58 17.01 14.93
CA TRP A 58 -7.37 15.61 15.28
C TRP A 58 -7.85 14.67 14.17
N ARG A 59 -7.22 13.49 14.09
CA ARG A 59 -7.69 12.37 13.27
C ARG A 59 -7.39 11.03 13.95
N ILE A 60 -8.13 10.01 13.53
CA ILE A 60 -7.81 8.63 13.84
C ILE A 60 -6.79 8.14 12.82
N ARG A 61 -5.70 7.52 13.30
CA ARG A 61 -4.67 6.90 12.47
C ARG A 61 -4.57 5.43 12.83
N GLU A 62 -4.57 4.60 11.81
CA GLU A 62 -4.26 3.18 11.87
C GLU A 62 -3.14 2.92 10.87
N LEU A 63 -1.95 2.53 11.35
CA LEU A 63 -0.85 2.13 10.48
C LEU A 63 -1.06 0.68 10.03
N ALA A 64 -0.38 0.24 8.97
CA ALA A 64 -0.44 -1.15 8.54
C ALA A 64 0.62 -2.00 9.26
N GLU A 65 0.26 -3.22 9.62
CA GLU A 65 1.17 -4.28 10.07
C GLU A 65 1.38 -5.30 8.94
N GLY A 66 2.47 -6.06 9.01
CA GLY A 66 2.78 -7.11 8.02
C GLY A 66 3.26 -6.61 6.65
N ILE A 67 3.40 -5.30 6.42
CA ILE A 67 3.98 -4.74 5.19
C ILE A 67 5.49 -4.57 5.35
N HIS A 68 6.28 -5.29 4.55
CA HIS A 68 7.74 -5.19 4.54
C HIS A 68 8.24 -4.04 3.67
N TYR A 69 7.69 -3.89 2.47
CA TYR A 69 8.11 -2.84 1.53
C TYR A 69 6.94 -2.32 0.70
N THR A 70 6.98 -1.03 0.38
CA THR A 70 6.19 -0.42 -0.67
C THR A 70 7.13 0.23 -1.66
N VAL A 71 7.00 -0.16 -2.93
CA VAL A 71 7.84 0.28 -4.04
C VAL A 71 6.96 1.04 -5.03
N VAL A 72 7.44 2.18 -5.50
CA VAL A 72 6.74 3.01 -6.50
C VAL A 72 7.71 3.29 -7.63
N ASN A 73 7.34 2.94 -8.86
CA ASN A 73 8.20 3.07 -10.05
C ASN A 73 9.60 2.44 -9.90
N GLY A 74 9.77 1.44 -9.03
CA GLY A 74 11.04 0.77 -8.77
C GLY A 74 11.82 1.31 -7.57
N ASP A 75 11.43 2.45 -7.00
CA ASP A 75 12.05 3.02 -5.82
C ASP A 75 11.31 2.61 -4.55
N VAL A 76 12.06 2.21 -3.51
CA VAL A 76 11.48 1.87 -2.21
C VAL A 76 11.01 3.17 -1.54
N LEU A 77 9.70 3.29 -1.36
CA LEU A 77 9.03 4.42 -0.69
C LEU A 77 8.90 4.18 0.82
N LEU A 78 8.49 2.96 1.18
CA LEU A 78 8.36 2.52 2.57
C LEU A 78 9.17 1.25 2.79
N GLU A 79 9.94 1.22 3.87
CA GLU A 79 10.63 0.04 4.39
C GLU A 79 10.19 -0.19 5.84
N LYS A 80 9.58 -1.35 6.11
CA LYS A 80 9.10 -1.77 7.44
C LYS A 80 8.27 -0.69 8.16
N GLY A 81 7.40 -0.02 7.41
CA GLY A 81 6.51 1.04 7.91
C GLY A 81 7.14 2.44 8.01
N ALA A 82 8.42 2.62 7.67
CA ALA A 82 9.08 3.92 7.66
C ALA A 82 9.27 4.46 6.23
N HIS A 83 9.01 5.75 6.03
CA HIS A 83 9.26 6.45 4.76
C HIS A 83 10.76 6.61 4.53
N THR A 84 11.24 6.27 3.34
CA THR A 84 12.67 6.28 2.98
C THR A 84 13.19 7.69 2.68
N GLY A 85 12.30 8.60 2.23
CA GLY A 85 12.62 10.00 1.96
C GLY A 85 13.01 10.32 0.52
N ASN A 86 12.83 9.36 -0.39
CA ASN A 86 13.02 9.53 -1.84
C ASN A 86 11.92 10.40 -2.47
#